data_AF-A0A1J9PFG7-F1
#
_entry.id   AF-A0A1J9PFG7-F1
#
_cell.length_a   1.000
_cell.length_b   1.000
_cell.length_c   1.000
_cell.angle_alpha   90.00
_cell.angle_beta   90.00
_cell.angle_gamma   90.00
#
_symmetry.space_group_name_H-M   'P 1'
#
loop_
_entity.id
_entity.type
_entity.pdbx_description
1 polymer ?
#
loop_
_entity_poly.entity_id
_entity_poly.type
_entity_poly.pdbx_seq_one_letter_code
_entity_poly.pdbx_strand_id
1 'polypeptide(L)'
;MANTQTLLDYLMVAPPGLPTEDTNKTPNTINDSYSWRDIENVGHWSEFTYTRIMQHYGNLLHQVQIASEPMPNSPPQPINTEPMFAVRFTTYIQSRLRRALRAGFQHLAPQLANLRLTSITIDIGDAARIIDNF
;
A
#
# COMPACT_ATOMS: atom_id res chain seq x y z
N MET A 1 -3.37 -2.75 -28.55
CA MET A 1 -4.38 -2.88 -27.49
C MET A 1 -3.64 -3.14 -26.19
N ALA A 2 -3.98 -2.47 -25.09
CA ALA A 2 -3.32 -2.76 -23.81
C ALA A 2 -3.76 -4.15 -23.32
N ASN A 3 -2.82 -4.97 -22.87
CA ASN A 3 -3.15 -6.25 -22.23
C ASN A 3 -3.90 -5.95 -20.93
N THR A 4 -5.10 -6.50 -20.73
CA THR A 4 -5.92 -6.28 -19.53
C THR A 4 -6.02 -7.55 -18.71
N GLN A 5 -6.16 -7.40 -17.40
CA GLN A 5 -6.33 -8.50 -16.44
C GLN A 5 -7.34 -8.12 -15.37
N THR A 6 -7.80 -9.09 -14.59
CA THR A 6 -8.69 -8.79 -13.45
C THR A 6 -7.95 -7.97 -12.39
N LEU A 7 -8.68 -7.19 -11.60
CA LEU A 7 -8.11 -6.45 -10.48
C LEU A 7 -7.48 -7.40 -9.44
N LEU A 8 -8.04 -8.59 -9.25
CA LEU A 8 -7.44 -9.62 -8.40
C LEU A 8 -6.06 -10.02 -8.92
N ASP A 9 -5.96 -10.43 -10.18
CA ASP A 9 -4.70 -10.88 -10.79
C ASP A 9 -3.65 -9.76 -10.72
N TYR A 10 -4.07 -8.51 -10.93
CA TYR A 10 -3.20 -7.34 -10.81
C TYR A 10 -2.62 -7.16 -9.40
N LEU A 11 -3.42 -7.38 -8.36
CA LEU A 11 -3.04 -7.21 -6.96
C LEU A 11 -2.28 -8.41 -6.38
N MET A 12 -2.43 -9.60 -6.97
CA MET A 12 -1.72 -10.81 -6.54
C MET A 12 -0.24 -10.84 -7.01
N VAL A 13 0.19 -9.91 -7.85
CA VAL A 13 1.59 -9.77 -8.24
C VAL A 13 2.40 -9.18 -7.09
N ALA A 14 3.14 -10.03 -6.39
CA ALA A 14 4.02 -9.60 -5.31
C ALA A 14 5.20 -8.75 -5.82
N PRO A 15 5.57 -7.68 -5.08
CA PRO A 15 6.82 -6.96 -5.30
C PRO A 15 8.04 -7.87 -5.18
N PRO A 16 9.14 -7.60 -5.90
CA PRO A 16 10.38 -8.30 -5.67
C PRO A 16 10.88 -8.03 -4.24
N GLY A 17 11.61 -8.99 -3.67
CA GLY A 17 12.31 -8.77 -2.40
C GLY A 17 13.28 -7.59 -2.53
N LEU A 18 13.17 -6.61 -1.64
CA LEU A 18 14.03 -5.44 -1.63
C LEU A 18 15.22 -5.72 -0.69
N PRO A 19 16.46 -5.81 -1.20
CA PRO A 19 17.61 -6.06 -0.34
C PRO A 19 17.85 -4.85 0.57
N THR A 20 18.35 -5.12 1.77
CA THR A 20 18.80 -4.10 2.72
C THR A 20 20.30 -4.26 2.92
N GLU A 21 21.04 -3.15 2.92
CA GLU A 21 22.49 -3.12 3.18
C GLU A 21 22.79 -2.07 4.23
N ASP A 22 23.63 -2.40 5.21
CA ASP A 22 24.10 -1.50 6.27
C ASP A 22 23.00 -0.64 6.91
N THR A 23 21.78 -1.17 7.01
CA THR A 23 20.67 -0.49 7.67
C THR A 23 20.92 -0.53 9.17
N ASN A 24 21.47 0.54 9.72
CA ASN A 24 21.48 0.74 11.15
C ASN A 24 20.04 0.95 11.61
N LYS A 25 19.57 0.08 12.51
CA LYS A 25 18.31 0.34 13.22
C LYS A 25 18.51 1.58 14.07
N THR A 26 18.02 2.72 13.60
CA THR A 26 17.87 3.89 14.46
C THR A 26 16.60 3.72 15.30
N PRO A 27 16.54 4.33 16.49
CA PRO A 27 15.24 4.61 17.09
C PRO A 27 14.33 5.29 16.06
N ASN A 28 13.06 4.86 15.97
CA ASN A 28 12.05 5.50 15.11
C ASN A 28 11.79 6.96 15.50
N THR A 29 12.23 7.35 16.70
CA THR A 29 12.24 8.70 17.23
C THR A 29 13.46 8.83 18.15
N ILE A 30 14.14 9.97 18.08
CA ILE A 30 15.23 10.32 18.98
C ILE A 30 14.73 11.03 20.25
N ASN A 31 13.41 11.17 20.40
CA ASN A 31 12.80 11.86 21.52
C ASN A 31 12.65 10.93 22.73
N ASP A 32 13.16 11.34 23.89
CA ASP A 32 13.09 10.55 25.12
C ASP A 32 11.65 10.34 25.65
N SER A 33 10.68 11.13 25.19
CA SER A 33 9.26 11.03 25.57
C SER A 33 8.51 9.94 24.81
N TYR A 34 9.09 9.42 23.73
CA TYR A 34 8.49 8.41 22.87
C TYR A 34 9.46 7.27 22.67
N SER A 35 9.11 6.08 23.14
CA SER A 35 9.89 4.87 22.94
C SER A 35 9.05 3.83 22.22
N TRP A 36 9.67 3.06 21.32
CA TRP A 36 9.02 1.85 20.79
C TRP A 36 8.67 0.85 21.90
N ARG A 37 9.30 0.97 23.08
CA ARG A 37 8.97 0.20 24.28
C ARG A 37 7.63 0.59 24.91
N ASP A 38 7.11 1.77 24.60
CA ASP A 38 5.81 2.24 25.10
C ASP A 38 4.65 1.57 24.34
N ILE A 39 4.94 0.80 23.28
CA ILE A 39 3.97 -0.05 22.61
C ILE A 39 3.71 -1.26 23.51
N GLU A 40 2.78 -1.13 24.45
CA GLU A 40 2.44 -2.18 25.40
C GLU A 40 1.68 -3.34 24.74
N ASN A 41 0.93 -3.05 23.68
CA ASN A 41 0.10 -4.05 23.00
C ASN A 41 0.01 -3.76 21.50
N VAL A 42 0.06 -4.82 20.69
CA VAL A 42 -0.27 -4.79 19.27
C VAL A 42 -1.58 -5.56 19.09
N GLY A 43 -2.61 -4.87 18.60
CA GLY A 43 -3.90 -5.49 18.32
C GLY A 43 -3.85 -6.38 17.07
N HIS A 44 -4.51 -7.54 17.12
CA HIS A 44 -4.71 -8.36 15.94
C HIS A 44 -5.87 -7.81 15.10
N TRP A 45 -5.63 -7.49 13.83
CA TRP A 45 -6.67 -7.05 12.92
C TRP A 45 -7.39 -8.25 12.28
N SER A 46 -8.27 -8.89 13.05
CA SER A 46 -8.99 -10.10 12.64
C SER A 46 -9.83 -9.94 11.38
N GLU A 47 -10.32 -8.73 11.11
CA GLU A 47 -11.11 -8.42 9.92
C GLU A 47 -10.26 -8.38 8.64
N PHE A 48 -8.95 -8.16 8.74
CA PHE A 48 -8.05 -8.05 7.58
C PHE A 48 -7.42 -9.39 7.24
N THR A 49 -8.24 -10.30 6.68
CA THR A 49 -7.79 -11.61 6.18
C THR A 49 -8.16 -11.78 4.71
N TYR A 50 -7.39 -12.59 3.97
CA TYR A 50 -7.70 -12.90 2.58
C TYR A 50 -9.13 -13.42 2.41
N THR A 51 -9.56 -14.35 3.28
CA THR A 51 -10.91 -14.91 3.25
C THR A 51 -11.98 -13.84 3.38
N ARG A 52 -11.84 -12.91 4.33
CA ARG A 52 -12.79 -11.80 4.51
C ARG A 52 -12.77 -10.84 3.33
N ILE A 53 -11.58 -10.50 2.81
CA ILE A 53 -11.44 -9.65 1.62
C ILE A 53 -12.17 -10.28 0.44
N MET A 54 -11.99 -11.58 0.19
CA MET A 54 -12.66 -12.28 -0.91
C MET A 54 -14.17 -12.40 -0.71
N GLN A 55 -14.63 -12.63 0.53
CA GLN A 55 -16.06 -12.66 0.85
C GLN A 55 -16.74 -11.31 0.57
N HIS A 56 -16.11 -10.20 0.95
CA HIS A 56 -16.71 -8.86 0.81
C HIS A 56 -16.50 -8.24 -0.58
N TYR A 57 -15.33 -8.45 -1.20
CA TYR A 57 -14.91 -7.75 -2.41
C TYR A 57 -14.57 -8.68 -3.58
N GLY A 58 -14.69 -10.00 -3.44
CA GLY A 58 -14.32 -10.96 -4.48
C GLY A 58 -15.00 -10.69 -5.82
N ASN A 59 -16.31 -10.39 -5.82
CA ASN A 59 -17.03 -10.03 -7.04
C ASN A 59 -16.43 -8.82 -7.75
N LEU A 60 -16.12 -7.75 -7.00
CA LEU A 60 -15.46 -6.55 -7.54
C LEU A 60 -14.07 -6.91 -8.10
N LEU A 61 -13.27 -7.66 -7.33
CA LEU A 61 -11.90 -8.03 -7.69
C LEU A 61 -11.84 -8.89 -8.96
N HIS A 62 -12.83 -9.76 -9.20
CA HIS A 62 -12.91 -10.58 -10.41
C HIS A 62 -13.51 -9.87 -11.62
N GLN A 63 -14.42 -8.90 -11.42
CA GLN A 63 -15.12 -8.23 -12.53
C GLN A 63 -14.37 -7.01 -13.08
N VAL A 64 -13.67 -6.26 -12.22
CA VAL A 64 -12.96 -5.05 -12.64
C VAL A 64 -11.77 -5.43 -13.51
N GLN A 65 -11.74 -4.88 -14.73
CA GLN A 65 -10.61 -5.02 -15.65
C GLN A 65 -9.68 -3.82 -15.52
N ILE A 66 -8.38 -4.10 -15.50
CA ILE A 66 -7.34 -3.08 -15.40
C ILE A 66 -6.24 -3.36 -16.43
N ALA A 67 -5.68 -2.29 -17.01
CA ALA A 67 -4.52 -2.41 -17.88
C ALA A 67 -3.33 -2.99 -17.09
N SER A 68 -2.66 -3.98 -17.66
CA SER A 68 -1.46 -4.56 -17.08
C SER A 68 -0.38 -3.48 -16.93
N GLU A 69 0.27 -3.49 -15.77
CA GLU A 69 1.46 -2.71 -15.48
C GLU A 69 2.46 -3.75 -14.95
N PRO A 70 3.49 -4.16 -15.71
CA PRO A 70 4.53 -5.05 -15.20
C PRO A 70 5.46 -4.29 -14.26
N MET A 71 6.03 -4.97 -13.26
CA MET A 71 7.10 -4.39 -12.45
C MET A 71 8.41 -4.36 -13.25
N PRO A 72 9.34 -3.45 -12.94
CA PRO A 72 10.70 -3.53 -13.46
C PRO A 72 11.31 -4.91 -13.17
N ASN A 73 11.91 -5.51 -14.19
CA ASN A 73 12.59 -6.81 -14.11
C ASN A 73 14.08 -6.69 -13.76
N SER A 74 14.60 -5.47 -13.65
CA SER A 74 15.95 -5.20 -13.13
C SER A 74 16.04 -5.59 -11.66
N PRO A 75 17.18 -6.14 -11.20
CA PRO A 75 17.42 -6.40 -9.78
C PRO A 75 17.14 -5.15 -8.94
N PRO A 76 16.34 -5.24 -7.86
CA PRO A 76 16.10 -4.11 -6.98
C PRO A 76 17.41 -3.66 -6.34
N GLN A 77 17.66 -2.36 -6.41
CA GLN A 77 18.79 -1.74 -5.73
C GLN A 77 18.56 -1.81 -4.20
N PRO A 78 19.63 -2.04 -3.40
CA PRO A 78 19.50 -2.14 -1.95
C PRO A 78 18.93 -0.86 -1.33
N ILE A 79 18.39 -0.99 -0.12
CA ILE A 79 17.91 0.11 0.72
C ILE A 79 18.86 0.23 1.92
N ASN A 80 19.44 1.41 2.10
CA ASN A 80 20.25 1.76 3.27
C ASN A 80 19.81 3.07 3.94
N THR A 81 18.88 3.81 3.34
CA THR A 81 18.35 5.08 3.86
C THR A 81 16.85 5.21 3.59
N GLU A 82 16.17 6.06 4.35
CA GLU A 82 14.74 6.33 4.19
C GLU A 82 14.37 6.91 2.80
N PRO A 83 15.11 7.88 2.22
CA PRO A 83 14.80 8.34 0.87
C PRO A 83 14.88 7.22 -0.17
N MET A 84 15.79 6.26 0.01
CA MET A 84 15.86 5.10 -0.88
C MET A 84 14.65 4.19 -0.71
N PHE A 85 14.15 3.99 0.51
CA PHE A 85 12.88 3.31 0.73
C PHE A 85 11.73 4.01 0.00
N ALA A 86 11.60 5.33 0.13
CA ALA A 86 10.56 6.10 -0.56
C ALA A 86 10.59 5.88 -2.08
N VAL A 87 11.79 5.92 -2.69
CA VAL A 87 11.96 5.62 -4.12
C VAL A 87 11.51 4.20 -4.47
N ARG A 88 11.86 3.18 -3.66
CA ARG A 88 11.40 1.79 -3.90
C ARG A 88 9.88 1.66 -3.74
N PHE A 89 9.31 2.30 -2.72
CA PHE A 89 7.88 2.32 -2.50
C PHE A 89 7.12 2.91 -3.69
N THR A 90 7.57 4.07 -4.20
CA THR A 90 6.97 4.69 -5.39
C THR A 90 7.11 3.80 -6.64
N THR A 91 8.27 3.16 -6.81
CA THR A 91 8.58 2.29 -7.96
C THR A 91 7.70 1.04 -8.01
N TYR A 92 7.54 0.35 -6.87
CA TYR A 92 6.91 -0.97 -6.85
C TYR A 92 5.47 -0.97 -6.32
N ILE A 93 5.10 -0.01 -5.45
CA ILE A 93 3.86 -0.07 -4.66
C ILE A 93 2.89 1.07 -5.01
N GLN A 94 3.33 2.34 -4.88
CA GLN A 94 2.44 3.50 -4.91
C GLN A 94 1.62 3.59 -6.21
N SER A 95 2.29 3.45 -7.36
CA SER A 95 1.64 3.52 -8.67
C SER A 95 0.58 2.44 -8.84
N ARG A 96 0.87 1.22 -8.35
CA ARG A 96 -0.07 0.09 -8.40
C ARG A 96 -1.28 0.33 -7.52
N LEU A 97 -1.05 0.74 -6.29
CA LEU A 97 -2.10 1.02 -5.33
C LEU A 97 -3.06 2.09 -5.85
N ARG A 98 -2.51 3.20 -6.36
CA ARG A 98 -3.31 4.30 -6.94
C ARG A 98 -4.14 3.83 -8.14
N ARG A 99 -3.55 3.04 -9.04
CA ARG A 99 -4.26 2.49 -10.21
C ARG A 99 -5.37 1.51 -9.83
N ALA A 100 -5.09 0.61 -8.89
CA ALA A 100 -6.05 -0.37 -8.38
C ALA A 100 -7.23 0.32 -7.69
N LEU A 101 -6.97 1.27 -6.79
CA LEU A 101 -8.00 2.07 -6.14
C LEU A 101 -8.85 2.82 -7.17
N ARG A 102 -8.22 3.50 -8.13
CA ARG A 102 -8.96 4.20 -9.20
C ARG A 102 -9.87 3.23 -9.96
N ALA A 103 -9.37 2.08 -10.39
CA ALA A 103 -10.16 1.12 -11.16
C ALA A 103 -11.34 0.56 -10.35
N GLY A 104 -11.10 0.19 -9.08
CA GLY A 104 -12.16 -0.30 -8.18
C GLY A 104 -13.22 0.76 -7.88
N PHE A 105 -12.81 1.97 -7.49
CA PHE A 105 -13.76 3.05 -7.16
C PHE A 105 -14.48 3.60 -8.38
N GLN A 106 -13.87 3.61 -9.57
CA GLN A 106 -14.56 3.97 -10.80
C GLN A 106 -15.69 2.99 -11.12
N HIS A 107 -15.48 1.69 -10.90
CA HIS A 107 -16.53 0.68 -11.05
C HIS A 107 -17.62 0.83 -9.98
N LEU A 108 -17.23 1.12 -8.74
CA LEU A 108 -18.17 1.31 -7.62
C LEU A 108 -18.88 2.66 -7.62
N ALA A 109 -18.49 3.62 -8.47
CA ALA A 109 -19.01 4.99 -8.46
C ALA A 109 -20.54 5.09 -8.34
N PRO A 110 -21.35 4.28 -9.04
CA PRO A 110 -22.81 4.33 -8.93
C PRO A 110 -23.36 3.85 -7.58
N GLN A 111 -22.56 3.11 -6.79
CA GLN A 111 -22.97 2.43 -5.56
C GLN A 111 -22.30 2.97 -4.30
N LEU A 112 -21.37 3.93 -4.40
CA LEU A 112 -20.58 4.43 -3.26
C LEU A 112 -21.47 4.90 -2.09
N ALA A 113 -22.53 5.64 -2.38
CA ALA A 113 -23.47 6.13 -1.35
C ALA A 113 -24.18 4.98 -0.63
N ASN A 114 -24.63 3.96 -1.37
CA ASN A 114 -25.33 2.80 -0.83
C ASN A 114 -24.41 1.93 0.03
N LEU A 115 -23.14 1.80 -0.38
CA LEU A 115 -22.12 1.04 0.34
C LEU A 115 -21.47 1.85 1.47
N ARG A 116 -21.82 3.14 1.62
CA ARG A 116 -21.19 4.08 2.57
C ARG A 116 -19.67 4.11 2.44
N LEU A 117 -19.18 4.07 1.19
CA LEU A 117 -17.76 4.13 0.87
C LEU A 117 -17.41 5.52 0.32
N THR A 118 -16.24 6.01 0.72
CA THR A 118 -15.67 7.27 0.22
C THR A 118 -14.39 6.97 -0.53
N SER A 119 -14.25 7.53 -1.74
CA SER A 119 -12.99 7.44 -2.49
C SER A 119 -11.89 8.19 -1.73
N ILE A 120 -10.75 7.52 -1.54
CA ILE A 120 -9.55 8.12 -0.95
C ILE A 120 -8.48 8.29 -2.02
N THR A 121 -7.68 9.36 -1.88
CA THR A 121 -6.42 9.53 -2.62
C THR A 121 -5.27 9.14 -1.72
N ILE A 122 -4.23 8.54 -2.31
CA ILE A 122 -2.99 8.21 -1.61
C ILE A 122 -1.88 9.01 -2.27
N ASP A 123 -1.19 9.79 -1.46
CA ASP A 123 -0.01 10.55 -1.87
C ASP A 123 1.00 10.60 -0.72
N ILE A 124 2.19 11.10 -1.02
CA ILE A 124 3.24 11.37 -0.04
C ILE A 124 3.05 12.79 0.47
N GLY A 125 3.29 13.03 1.76
CA GLY A 125 3.30 14.39 2.27
C GLY A 125 3.75 14.50 3.72
N ASP A 126 4.26 15.67 4.04
CA ASP A 126 4.72 16.06 5.39
C ASP A 126 3.61 16.75 6.19
N ALA A 127 2.37 16.68 5.71
CA ALA A 127 1.21 17.37 6.27
C ALA A 127 0.61 16.67 7.50
N ALA A 128 1.20 15.54 7.93
CA ALA A 128 0.84 14.94 9.20
C ALA A 128 1.13 15.95 10.31
N ARG A 129 0.15 16.19 11.18
CA ARG A 129 0.35 17.02 12.37
C ARG A 129 1.42 16.34 13.22
N ILE A 130 2.53 17.05 13.45
CA ILE A 130 3.52 16.65 14.44
C ILE A 130 2.86 16.74 15.81
N ILE A 131 2.77 15.61 16.51
CA ILE A 131 2.26 15.57 17.89
C ILE A 131 3.42 16.02 18.78
N ASP A 132 3.14 16.95 19.69
CA ASP A 132 4.12 17.52 20.64
C ASP A 132 5.36 18.20 20.03
N ASN A 133 5.36 18.47 18.72
CA ASN A 133 6.43 19.15 17.96
C ASN A 133 7.80 18.46 18.00
N PHE A 134 7.83 17.12 18.02
CA PHE A 134 9.06 16.32 17.97
C PHE A 134 9.28 15.63 16.63
#